data_AF-A0A4Y3FS85-F1
#
_entry.id   AF-A0A4Y3FS85-F1
#
_cell.length_a   1.000
_cell.length_b   1.000
_cell.length_c   1.000
_cell.angle_alpha   90.00
_cell.angle_beta   90.00
_cell.angle_gamma   90.00
#
_symmetry.space_group_name_H-M   'P 1'
#
loop_
_entity.id
_entity.type
_entity.pdbx_description
1 polymer ?
#
loop_
_entity_poly.entity_id
_entity_poly.type
_entity_poly.pdbx_seq_one_letter_code
_entity_poly.pdbx_strand_id
1 'polypeptide(L)' 'MRRRAFRNHLLDRKSSKLKRYLATKAVVSEQDVNNVSLMLPYA' A
#
# COMPACT_ATOMS: atom_id res chain seq x y z
N MET A 1 -0.77 -6.43 -6.52
CA MET A 1 -0.15 -5.09 -6.26
C MET A 1 -1.08 -4.27 -5.37
N ARG A 2 -0.56 -3.45 -4.44
CA ARG A 2 -1.35 -2.59 -3.55
C ARG A 2 -0.77 -1.18 -3.42
N ARG A 3 -1.55 -0.23 -2.92
CA ARG A 3 -1.06 1.10 -2.51
C ARG A 3 -0.36 1.00 -1.15
N ARG A 4 0.62 1.88 -0.91
CA ARG A 4 1.19 2.07 0.43
C ARG A 4 0.23 2.89 1.30
N ALA A 5 0.19 2.57 2.58
CA ALA A 5 -0.66 3.25 3.56
C ALA A 5 -0.04 4.59 4.02
N PHE A 6 -0.77 5.32 4.88
CA PHE A 6 -0.28 6.53 5.57
C PHE A 6 0.00 7.77 4.71
N ARG A 7 -0.59 7.88 3.51
CA ARG A 7 -0.49 9.08 2.65
C ARG A 7 -1.85 9.80 2.44
N ASN A 8 -2.66 9.88 3.49
CA ASN A 8 -3.99 10.52 3.41
C ASN A 8 -4.06 11.84 4.20
N HIS A 9 -3.51 11.87 5.43
CA HIS A 9 -3.50 13.04 6.32
C HIS A 9 -2.19 13.10 7.12
N LEU A 10 -2.00 14.18 7.89
CA LEU A 10 -0.80 14.47 8.69
C LEU A 10 0.48 14.38 7.85
N LEU A 11 0.46 15.03 6.68
CA LEU A 11 1.58 15.02 5.73
C LEU A 11 2.66 16.06 6.09
N ASP A 12 2.31 17.07 6.89
CA ASP A 12 3.22 18.17 7.24
C ASP A 12 4.39 17.70 8.07
N ARG A 13 4.18 16.71 8.94
CA ARG A 13 5.23 16.08 9.76
C ARG A 13 6.05 15.04 8.99
N LYS A 14 5.72 14.75 7.73
CA LYS A 14 6.38 13.72 6.91
C LYS A 14 7.35 14.38 5.93
N SER A 15 8.59 13.90 5.91
CA SER A 15 9.60 14.36 4.94
C SER A 15 9.14 14.14 3.50
N SER A 16 9.65 14.96 2.57
CA SER A 16 9.38 14.82 1.13
C SER A 16 9.79 13.42 0.62
N LYS A 17 10.91 12.88 1.11
CA LYS A 17 11.37 11.51 0.82
C LYS A 17 10.35 10.46 1.23
N LEU A 18 9.81 10.56 2.46
CA LEU A 18 8.79 9.64 2.95
C LEU A 18 7.50 9.76 2.14
N LYS A 19 7.03 10.98 1.88
CA LYS A 19 5.83 11.23 1.05
C LYS A 19 5.96 10.64 -0.35
N ARG A 20 7.14 10.74 -0.97
CA ARG A 20 7.45 10.14 -2.28
C ARG A 20 7.45 8.61 -2.20
N TYR A 21 8.04 8.03 -1.17
CA TYR A 21 8.01 6.58 -0.97
C TYR A 21 6.58 6.06 -0.80
N LEU A 22 5.77 6.70 0.05
CA LEU A 22 4.36 6.31 0.28
C LEU A 22 3.46 6.55 -0.95
N ALA A 23 3.94 7.25 -1.97
CA ALA A 23 3.21 7.45 -3.22
C ALA A 23 3.21 6.21 -4.13
N THR A 24 4.19 5.32 -3.97
CA THR A 24 4.39 4.18 -4.89
C THR A 24 3.52 2.98 -4.53
N LYS A 25 3.41 2.03 -5.47
CA LYS A 25 2.79 0.73 -5.21
C LYS A 25 3.77 -0.19 -4.48
N ALA A 26 3.22 -1.19 -3.82
CA ALA A 26 3.94 -2.26 -3.14
C ALA A 26 3.34 -3.63 -3.53
N VAL A 27 4.13 -4.67 -3.36
CA VAL A 27 3.65 -6.06 -3.43
C VAL A 27 2.84 -6.37 -2.18
N VAL A 28 1.86 -7.27 -2.30
CA VAL A 28 1.08 -7.78 -1.16
C VAL A 28 1.98 -8.71 -0.35
N SER A 29 1.84 -8.73 0.98
CA SER A 29 2.62 -9.66 1.81
C SER A 29 2.22 -11.09 1.46
N GLU A 30 3.15 -12.03 1.47
CA GLU A 30 2.90 -13.45 1.18
C GLU A 30 1.80 -14.03 2.09
N GLN A 31 1.79 -13.61 3.36
CA GLN A 31 0.79 -14.03 4.35
C GLN A 31 -0.65 -13.63 3.96
N ASP A 32 -0.83 -12.54 3.21
CA ASP A 32 -2.13 -11.98 2.86
C ASP A 32 -2.62 -12.43 1.48
N VAL A 33 -1.75 -13.03 0.66
CA VAL A 33 -2.07 -13.37 -0.75
C VAL A 33 -3.29 -14.26 -0.86
N ASN A 34 -3.39 -15.30 -0.03
CA ASN A 34 -4.49 -16.26 -0.08
C ASN A 34 -5.83 -15.58 0.19
N ASN A 35 -5.90 -14.73 1.21
CA ASN A 35 -7.11 -14.00 1.56
C ASN A 35 -7.54 -13.05 0.43
N VAL A 36 -6.58 -12.34 -0.18
CA VAL A 36 -6.85 -11.43 -1.31
C VAL A 36 -7.34 -12.20 -2.53
N SER A 37 -6.76 -13.37 -2.83
CA SER A 37 -7.18 -14.22 -3.95
C SER A 37 -8.62 -14.71 -3.80
N LEU A 38 -8.98 -15.14 -2.58
CA LEU A 38 -10.35 -15.55 -2.27
C LEU A 38 -11.37 -14.42 -2.38
N MET A 39 -10.97 -13.17 -2.09
CA MET A 39 -11.83 -11.98 -2.24
C MET A 39 -12.00 -11.55 -3.70
N LEU A 40 -11.09 -11.94 -4.59
CA LEU A 40 -11.03 -11.48 -5.97
C LEU A 40 -10.92 -12.67 -6.95
N PRO A 41 -11.98 -13.50 -7.07
CA PRO A 41 -11.90 -14.79 -7.77
C PRO A 41 -11.67 -14.70 -9.29
N TYR A 42 -11.82 -13.52 -9.89
CA TYR A 42 -11.68 -13.29 -11.34
C TYR A 42 -10.65 -12.22 -11.69
N ALA A 43 -9.82 -11.83 -10.72
CA ALA A 43 -8.86 -10.73 -10.87
C ALA A 43 -7.56 -11.12 -11.57
#